data_AF-A0A093CTP7-F1
#
_entry.id   AF-A0A093CTP7-F1
#
_cell.length_a   1.000
_cell.length_b   1.000
_cell.length_c   1.000
_cell.angle_alpha   90.00
_cell.angle_beta   90.00
_cell.angle_gamma   90.00
#
_symmetry.space_group_name_H-M   'P 1'
#
loop_
_entity.id
_entity.type
_entity.pdbx_description
1 polymer ?
#
loop_
_entity_poly.entity_id
_entity_poly.type
_entity_poly.pdbx_seq_one_letter_code
_entity_poly.pdbx_strand_id
1 'polypeptide(L)'
;MKKHIEESVHQLEGPSAIASALQWTVENVFFKAPQQRKHRIIFAIVGSKTSTWDREKLREISLGAKCQGFTLFTLALGNDVSDNELMELSSSPTDQHLLTLGRVSTSEVVYAQRFSRAFLNLLQQEMNSYPSPELQEECENLDQGDTQQQVSMIERVPFPGTDETGYGHGLEDIERTESRVLKNIRDSTTEPVYTMPEMRYDYEENAYFTEEDAEG
;
A
#
# COMPACT_ATOMS: atom_id res chain seq x y z
N MET A 1 15.83 4.87 24.55
CA MET A 1 15.16 3.71 23.91
C MET A 1 15.57 2.38 24.53
N LYS A 2 16.85 1.97 24.51
CA LYS A 2 17.31 0.70 25.11
C LYS A 2 16.77 0.44 26.52
N LYS A 3 17.01 1.37 27.45
CA LYS A 3 16.51 1.29 28.83
C LYS A 3 14.99 1.10 28.92
N HIS A 4 14.22 1.78 28.07
CA HIS A 4 12.76 1.66 28.06
C HIS A 4 12.31 0.28 27.55
N ILE A 5 13.00 -0.30 26.58
CA ILE A 5 12.72 -1.67 26.13
C ILE A 5 13.00 -2.64 27.28
N GLU A 6 14.17 -2.54 27.93
CA GLU A 6 14.57 -3.40 29.05
C GLU A 6 13.62 -3.29 30.26
N GLU A 7 13.09 -2.10 30.53
CA GLU A 7 12.26 -1.84 31.72
C GLU A 7 10.75 -1.95 31.47
N SER A 8 10.28 -1.80 30.24
CA SER A 8 8.84 -1.70 29.94
C SER A 8 8.31 -2.83 29.06
N VAL A 9 9.15 -3.51 28.27
CA VAL A 9 8.72 -4.64 27.45
C VAL A 9 8.84 -5.93 28.23
N HIS A 10 7.70 -6.56 28.49
CA HIS A 10 7.62 -7.84 29.19
C HIS A 10 7.00 -8.85 28.23
N GLN A 11 7.45 -10.11 28.28
CA GLN A 11 6.87 -11.14 27.44
C GLN A 11 5.38 -11.30 27.79
N LEU A 12 4.54 -11.20 26.76
CA LEU A 12 3.14 -11.55 26.88
C LEU A 12 3.00 -13.04 26.60
N GLU A 13 2.29 -13.73 27.49
CA GLU A 13 1.92 -15.12 27.29
C GLU A 13 0.74 -15.23 26.32
N GLY A 14 0.75 -16.25 25.48
CA GLY A 14 -0.37 -16.54 24.57
C GLY A 14 0.04 -17.00 23.18
N PRO A 15 -0.93 -17.40 22.36
CA PRO A 15 -0.69 -17.76 20.98
C PRO A 15 -0.34 -16.52 20.13
N SER A 16 0.45 -16.71 19.08
CA SER A 16 0.75 -15.65 18.12
C SER A 16 -0.50 -15.31 17.29
N ALA A 17 -0.76 -14.01 17.10
CA ALA A 17 -1.87 -13.49 16.31
C ALA A 17 -1.36 -12.32 15.45
N ILE A 18 -0.61 -12.66 14.40
CA ILE A 18 0.07 -11.72 13.51
C ILE A 18 -0.92 -10.82 12.76
N ALA A 19 -1.99 -11.40 12.21
CA ALA A 19 -2.99 -10.67 11.44
C ALA A 19 -3.71 -9.65 12.33
N SER A 20 -4.16 -10.09 13.50
CA SER A 20 -4.81 -9.22 14.49
C SER A 20 -3.88 -8.09 14.95
N ALA A 21 -2.60 -8.38 15.18
CA ALA A 21 -1.62 -7.36 15.56
C ALA A 21 -1.37 -6.35 14.42
N LEU A 22 -1.29 -6.81 13.18
CA LEU A 22 -1.14 -5.96 12.01
C LEU A 22 -2.35 -5.03 11.84
N GLN A 23 -3.56 -5.58 11.87
CA GLN A 23 -4.81 -4.81 11.80
C GLN A 23 -4.87 -3.75 12.90
N TRP A 24 -4.64 -4.16 14.14
CA TRP A 24 -4.68 -3.24 15.28
C TRP A 24 -3.66 -2.10 15.12
N THR A 25 -2.46 -2.41 14.62
CA THR A 25 -1.40 -1.43 14.39
C THR A 25 -1.80 -0.39 13.34
N VAL A 26 -2.36 -0.82 12.21
CA VAL A 26 -2.84 0.08 11.15
C VAL A 26 -3.93 1.01 11.71
N GLU A 27 -4.93 0.45 12.36
CA GLU A 27 -6.10 1.19 12.86
C GLU A 27 -5.77 2.14 14.02
N ASN A 28 -4.86 1.75 14.92
CA ASN A 28 -4.64 2.47 16.17
C ASN A 28 -3.38 3.32 16.18
N VAL A 29 -2.38 2.98 15.35
CA VAL A 29 -1.11 3.73 15.30
C VAL A 29 -1.09 4.63 14.08
N PHE A 30 -1.34 4.10 12.89
CA PHE A 30 -1.16 4.85 11.65
C PHE A 30 -2.36 5.74 11.30
N PHE A 31 -3.59 5.23 11.42
CA PHE A 31 -4.79 6.02 11.11
C PHE A 31 -5.11 7.08 12.16
N LYS A 32 -4.69 6.87 13.41
CA LYS A 32 -4.86 7.85 14.50
C LYS A 32 -3.70 8.85 14.59
N ALA A 33 -2.66 8.71 13.77
CA ALA A 33 -1.54 9.65 13.77
C ALA A 33 -1.97 11.00 13.15
N PRO A 34 -1.74 12.14 13.83
CA PRO A 34 -2.18 13.45 13.35
C PRO A 34 -1.46 13.92 12.07
N GLN A 35 -0.27 13.39 11.80
CA GLN A 35 0.50 13.65 10.58
C GLN A 35 1.08 12.36 10.05
N GLN A 36 0.48 11.83 8.99
CA GLN A 36 0.99 10.65 8.31
C GLN A 36 2.23 11.02 7.48
N ARG A 37 3.30 10.26 7.66
CA ARG A 37 4.53 10.41 6.87
C ARG A 37 4.34 9.77 5.50
N LYS A 38 5.15 10.20 4.51
CA LYS A 38 5.15 9.63 3.14
C LYS A 38 5.34 8.11 3.17
N HIS A 39 6.36 7.63 3.87
CA HIS A 39 6.63 6.20 4.00
C HIS A 39 5.92 5.63 5.23
N ARG A 40 5.05 4.64 5.01
CA ARG A 40 4.34 3.91 6.07
C ARG A 40 4.88 2.49 6.11
N ILE A 41 5.80 2.24 7.04
CA ILE A 41 6.55 0.98 7.12
C ILE A 41 6.23 0.29 8.44
N ILE A 42 5.95 -1.00 8.38
CA ILE A 42 5.74 -1.86 9.55
C ILE A 42 6.85 -2.90 9.56
N PHE A 43 7.65 -2.90 10.63
CA PHE A 43 8.64 -3.93 10.91
C PHE A 43 8.01 -5.00 11.78
N ALA A 44 7.65 -6.15 11.19
CA ALA A 44 7.14 -7.31 11.91
C ALA A 44 8.29 -8.22 12.33
N ILE A 45 8.47 -8.43 13.63
CA ILE A 45 9.45 -9.39 14.16
C ILE A 45 8.67 -10.60 14.65
N VAL A 46 8.86 -11.75 14.01
CA VAL A 46 8.06 -12.97 14.24
C VAL A 46 8.96 -14.13 14.61
N GLY A 47 8.60 -14.87 15.67
CA GLY A 47 9.38 -16.02 16.16
C GLY A 47 8.63 -17.35 16.17
N SER A 48 7.34 -17.34 15.85
CA SER A 48 6.48 -18.53 15.90
C SER A 48 5.33 -18.41 14.91
N LYS A 49 4.85 -19.56 14.42
CA LYS A 49 3.60 -19.66 13.63
C LYS A 49 2.47 -18.87 14.25
N THR A 50 1.68 -18.21 13.41
CA THR A 50 0.40 -17.64 13.84
C THR A 50 -0.59 -18.75 14.17
N SER A 51 -1.47 -18.47 15.13
CA SER A 51 -2.56 -19.38 15.52
C SER A 51 -3.52 -19.65 14.36
N THR A 52 -4.16 -20.82 14.37
CA THR A 52 -5.02 -21.26 13.25
C THR A 52 -6.18 -20.29 12.98
N TRP A 53 -6.78 -19.73 14.03
CA TRP A 53 -7.90 -18.78 13.92
C TRP A 53 -7.47 -17.42 13.33
N ASP A 54 -6.22 -17.02 13.54
CA ASP A 54 -5.68 -15.76 13.03
C ASP A 54 -5.07 -15.92 11.63
N ARG A 55 -4.56 -17.12 11.33
CA ARG A 55 -3.95 -17.47 10.05
C ARG A 55 -4.91 -17.26 8.87
N GLU A 56 -6.18 -17.59 9.05
CA GLU A 56 -7.21 -17.42 8.01
C GLU A 56 -7.37 -15.96 7.59
N LYS A 57 -7.07 -15.01 8.48
CA LYS A 57 -7.16 -13.57 8.24
C LYS A 57 -5.86 -12.96 7.74
N LEU A 58 -4.73 -13.67 7.88
CA LEU A 58 -3.40 -13.11 7.61
C LEU A 58 -3.27 -12.59 6.19
N ARG A 59 -3.71 -13.38 5.21
CA ARG A 59 -3.67 -12.99 3.81
C ARG A 59 -4.50 -11.74 3.55
N GLU A 60 -5.76 -11.71 3.99
CA GLU A 60 -6.68 -10.60 3.77
C GLU A 60 -6.17 -9.31 4.41
N ILE A 61 -5.80 -9.36 5.70
CA ILE A 61 -5.32 -8.19 6.44
C ILE A 61 -3.98 -7.69 5.89
N SER A 62 -3.06 -8.60 5.56
CA SER A 62 -1.77 -8.24 4.97
C SER A 62 -1.95 -7.60 3.60
N LEU A 63 -2.80 -8.19 2.74
CA LEU A 63 -3.10 -7.64 1.43
C LEU A 63 -3.76 -6.27 1.53
N GLY A 64 -4.78 -6.11 2.39
CA GLY A 64 -5.43 -4.83 2.64
C GLY A 64 -4.43 -3.75 3.09
N ALA A 65 -3.52 -4.08 4.01
CA ALA A 65 -2.46 -3.16 4.41
C ALA A 65 -1.52 -2.82 3.24
N LYS A 66 -1.07 -3.80 2.45
CA LYS A 66 -0.21 -3.57 1.28
C LYS A 66 -0.90 -2.68 0.23
N CYS A 67 -2.18 -2.94 -0.06
CA CYS A 67 -2.99 -2.16 -1.00
C CYS A 67 -3.21 -0.71 -0.54
N GLN A 68 -3.32 -0.50 0.77
CA GLN A 68 -3.36 0.84 1.35
C GLN A 68 -2.02 1.58 1.27
N GLY A 69 -0.96 0.97 0.72
CA GLY A 69 0.37 1.56 0.55
C GLY A 69 1.28 1.42 1.77
N PHE A 70 1.04 0.42 2.63
CA PHE A 70 1.98 0.04 3.68
C PHE A 70 3.08 -0.87 3.13
N THR A 71 4.32 -0.62 3.56
CA THR A 71 5.45 -1.51 3.34
C THR A 71 5.62 -2.41 4.56
N LEU A 72 5.48 -3.72 4.36
CA LEU A 72 5.63 -4.73 5.40
C LEU A 72 7.02 -5.37 5.28
N PHE A 73 7.86 -5.11 6.29
CA PHE A 73 9.18 -5.73 6.42
C PHE A 73 9.12 -6.79 7.53
N THR A 74 9.49 -8.02 7.22
CA THR A 74 9.42 -9.14 8.15
C THR A 74 10.81 -9.62 8.55
N LEU A 75 11.06 -9.70 9.85
CA LEU A 75 12.21 -10.37 10.45
C LEU A 75 11.73 -11.64 11.14
N ALA A 76 11.99 -12.79 10.54
CA ALA A 76 11.70 -14.10 11.10
C ALA A 76 12.87 -14.59 11.97
N LEU A 77 12.56 -15.07 13.17
CA LEU A 77 13.52 -15.63 14.11
C LEU A 77 13.21 -17.12 14.29
N GLY A 78 14.22 -17.97 14.06
CA GLY A 78 14.07 -19.42 14.08
C GLY A 78 13.40 -19.96 12.81
N ASN A 79 12.97 -21.22 12.88
CA ASN A 79 12.39 -21.97 11.76
C ASN A 79 10.94 -22.40 12.02
N ASP A 80 10.32 -21.81 13.04
CA ASP A 80 8.99 -22.22 13.49
C ASP A 80 7.87 -21.55 12.69
N VAL A 81 8.15 -20.51 11.89
CA VAL A 81 7.19 -19.83 11.03
C VAL A 81 7.20 -20.47 9.63
N SER A 82 6.03 -20.67 9.02
CA SER A 82 5.97 -21.22 7.66
C SER A 82 6.36 -20.19 6.60
N ASP A 83 7.04 -20.62 5.53
CA ASP A 83 7.42 -19.74 4.43
C ASP A 83 6.20 -19.04 3.80
N ASN A 84 5.06 -19.72 3.75
CA ASN A 84 3.80 -19.14 3.26
C ASN A 84 3.34 -17.97 4.12
N GLU A 85 3.33 -18.10 5.46
CA GLU A 85 2.97 -17.00 6.36
C GLU A 85 3.93 -15.81 6.20
N LEU A 86 5.22 -16.08 6.02
CA LEU A 86 6.23 -15.03 5.82
C LEU A 86 6.08 -14.32 4.48
N MET A 87 5.77 -15.05 3.41
CA MET A 87 5.51 -14.50 2.08
C MET A 87 4.22 -13.68 2.05
N GLU A 88 3.14 -14.17 2.68
CA GLU A 88 1.87 -13.45 2.78
C GLU A 88 2.05 -12.14 3.54
N LEU A 89 2.80 -12.15 4.64
CA LEU A 89 3.03 -10.98 5.47
C LEU A 89 3.96 -9.94 4.83
N SER A 90 4.96 -10.36 4.05
CA SER A 90 5.99 -9.44 3.53
C SER A 90 5.54 -8.72 2.25
N SER A 91 6.03 -7.50 2.03
CA SER A 91 5.83 -6.78 0.77
C SER A 91 6.72 -7.33 -0.36
N SER A 92 6.31 -7.11 -1.60
CA SER A 92 7.11 -7.43 -2.79
C SER A 92 8.16 -6.33 -3.07
N PRO A 93 9.36 -6.70 -3.57
CA PRO A 93 9.88 -8.06 -3.72
C PRO A 93 10.32 -8.66 -2.37
N THR A 94 9.97 -9.93 -2.14
CA THR A 94 10.18 -10.60 -0.84
C THR A 94 11.65 -10.63 -0.42
N ASP A 95 12.59 -10.78 -1.36
CA ASP A 95 14.04 -10.81 -1.08
C ASP A 95 14.57 -9.52 -0.44
N GLN A 96 13.85 -8.41 -0.57
CA GLN A 96 14.21 -7.12 0.04
C GLN A 96 13.44 -6.83 1.34
N HIS A 97 12.34 -7.54 1.58
CA HIS A 97 11.39 -7.28 2.66
C HIS A 97 11.30 -8.40 3.69
N LEU A 98 11.92 -9.54 3.44
CA LEU A 98 11.94 -10.68 4.35
C LEU A 98 13.39 -11.04 4.71
N LEU A 99 13.64 -11.15 6.00
CA LEU A 99 14.90 -11.64 6.54
C LEU A 99 14.63 -12.73 7.57
N THR A 100 15.23 -13.90 7.39
CA THR A 100 15.14 -15.03 8.33
C THR A 100 16.47 -15.24 9.04
N LEU A 101 16.45 -15.30 10.37
CA LEU A 101 17.62 -15.58 11.22
C LEU A 101 17.38 -16.90 11.95
N GLY A 102 18.30 -17.86 11.81
CA GLY A 102 18.11 -19.19 12.40
C GLY A 102 18.44 -19.24 13.89
N ARG A 103 19.58 -18.67 14.31
CA ARG A 103 20.09 -18.81 15.69
C ARG A 103 20.41 -17.50 16.40
N VAL A 104 20.13 -16.36 15.76
CA VAL A 104 20.39 -15.00 16.28
C VAL A 104 21.82 -14.86 16.84
N SER A 105 22.79 -15.46 16.15
CA SER A 105 24.21 -15.33 16.45
C SER A 105 24.71 -13.91 16.23
N THR A 106 25.86 -13.54 16.80
CA THR A 106 26.45 -12.20 16.60
C THR A 106 26.63 -11.87 15.11
N SER A 107 27.05 -12.84 14.29
CA SER A 107 27.17 -12.67 12.84
C SER A 107 25.82 -12.44 12.16
N GLU A 108 24.77 -13.17 12.56
CA GLU A 108 23.41 -12.99 12.03
C GLU A 108 22.83 -11.62 12.42
N VAL A 109 23.07 -11.16 13.64
CA VAL A 109 22.65 -9.82 14.08
C VAL A 109 23.36 -8.73 13.29
N VAL A 110 24.67 -8.86 13.05
CA VAL A 110 25.43 -7.92 12.21
C VAL A 110 24.92 -7.93 10.77
N TYR A 111 24.59 -9.10 10.23
CA TYR A 111 23.98 -9.23 8.91
C TYR A 111 22.62 -8.53 8.86
N ALA A 112 21.75 -8.78 9.83
CA ALA A 112 20.43 -8.15 9.92
C ALA A 112 20.52 -6.63 9.97
N GLN A 113 21.46 -6.07 10.75
CA GLN A 113 21.69 -4.63 10.79
C GLN A 113 22.10 -4.06 9.42
N ARG A 114 22.96 -4.75 8.68
CA ARG A 114 23.37 -4.33 7.32
C ARG A 114 22.22 -4.44 6.34
N PHE A 115 21.43 -5.53 6.41
CA PHE A 115 20.26 -5.75 5.58
C PHE A 115 19.20 -4.66 5.82
N SER A 116 18.84 -4.37 7.08
CA SER A 116 17.90 -3.31 7.41
C SER A 116 18.40 -1.93 6.96
N ARG A 117 19.71 -1.67 7.05
CA ARG A 117 20.28 -0.42 6.51
C ARG A 117 20.16 -0.34 4.99
N ALA A 118 20.43 -1.43 4.27
CA ALA A 118 20.27 -1.49 2.82
C ALA A 118 18.81 -1.25 2.42
N PHE A 119 17.86 -1.91 3.09
CA PHE A 119 16.43 -1.70 2.88
C PHE A 119 16.01 -0.23 3.06
N LEU A 120 16.45 0.42 4.14
CA LEU A 120 16.15 1.84 4.38
C LEU A 120 16.74 2.75 3.29
N ASN A 121 17.91 2.41 2.74
CA ASN A 121 18.49 3.16 1.62
C ASN A 121 17.67 2.99 0.33
N LEU A 122 17.18 1.77 0.04
CA LEU A 122 16.31 1.52 -1.12
C LEU A 122 15.00 2.33 -1.03
N LEU A 123 14.43 2.42 0.18
CA LEU A 123 13.26 3.24 0.45
C LEU A 123 13.52 4.74 0.23
N GLN A 124 14.67 5.24 0.70
CA GLN A 124 15.06 6.64 0.51
C GLN A 124 15.30 6.98 -0.97
N GLN A 125 15.77 6.02 -1.76
CA GLN A 125 15.98 6.16 -3.20
C GLN A 125 14.70 5.94 -4.02
N GLU A 126 13.59 5.57 -3.37
CA GLU A 126 12.31 5.29 -4.03
C GLU A 126 12.44 4.24 -5.15
N MET A 127 13.31 3.24 -4.94
CA MET A 127 13.56 2.18 -5.91
C MET A 127 12.37 1.22 -6.08
N ASN A 128 11.49 1.16 -5.08
CA ASN A 128 10.28 0.35 -5.10
C ASN A 128 9.05 1.26 -4.96
N SER A 129 7.97 0.88 -5.64
CA SER A 129 6.65 1.47 -5.49
C SER A 129 5.79 0.62 -4.54
N TYR A 130 5.00 1.29 -3.70
CA TYR A 130 4.08 0.65 -2.76
C TYR A 130 2.68 1.26 -2.90
N PRO A 131 1.64 0.49 -3.25
CA PRO A 131 1.67 -0.95 -3.55
C PRO A 131 2.53 -1.30 -4.77
N SER A 132 3.04 -2.53 -4.82
CA SER A 132 3.82 -3.02 -5.96
C SER A 132 2.91 -3.18 -7.19
N PRO A 133 3.43 -2.96 -8.41
CA PRO A 133 2.61 -3.10 -9.64
C PRO A 133 1.99 -4.49 -9.80
N GLU A 134 2.67 -5.53 -9.29
CA GLU A 134 2.17 -6.91 -9.26
C GLU A 134 0.90 -7.09 -8.41
N LEU A 135 0.70 -6.23 -7.40
CA LEU A 135 -0.46 -6.29 -6.51
C LEU A 135 -1.63 -5.41 -6.99
N GLN A 136 -1.45 -4.64 -8.06
CA GLN A 136 -2.42 -3.64 -8.47
C GLN A 136 -3.79 -4.26 -8.82
N GLU A 137 -3.79 -5.35 -9.57
CA GLU A 137 -5.03 -6.08 -9.90
C GLU A 137 -5.70 -6.67 -8.65
N GLU A 138 -4.93 -7.24 -7.71
CA GLU A 138 -5.49 -7.82 -6.48
C GLU A 138 -6.12 -6.73 -5.60
N CYS A 139 -5.52 -5.54 -5.56
CA CYS A 139 -6.05 -4.38 -4.84
C CYS A 139 -7.32 -3.82 -5.47
N GLU A 140 -7.38 -3.69 -6.80
CA GLU A 140 -8.58 -3.21 -7.50
C GLU A 140 -9.77 -4.15 -7.30
N ASN A 141 -9.53 -5.46 -7.24
CA ASN A 141 -10.56 -6.46 -6.97
C ASN A 141 -11.10 -6.40 -5.53
N LEU A 142 -10.25 -6.07 -4.55
CA LEU A 142 -10.69 -5.87 -3.17
C LEU A 142 -11.66 -4.68 -3.05
N ASP A 143 -11.35 -3.55 -3.69
CA ASP A 143 -12.18 -2.35 -3.66
C ASP A 143 -13.58 -2.58 -4.28
N GLN A 144 -13.68 -3.45 -5.29
CA GLN A 144 -14.96 -3.83 -5.89
C GLN A 144 -15.86 -4.64 -4.94
N GLY A 145 -15.29 -5.47 -4.07
CA GLY A 145 -16.02 -6.24 -3.06
C GLY A 145 -16.71 -5.36 -2.02
N ASP A 146 -16.04 -4.30 -1.58
CA ASP A 146 -16.60 -3.32 -0.64
C ASP A 146 -17.71 -2.47 -1.27
N THR A 147 -17.59 -2.18 -2.58
CA THR A 147 -18.62 -1.45 -3.33
C THR A 147 -19.92 -2.26 -3.42
N GLN A 148 -19.86 -3.59 -3.57
CA GLN A 148 -21.06 -4.43 -3.58
C GLN A 148 -21.75 -4.53 -2.21
N GLN A 149 -21.00 -4.50 -1.11
CA GLN A 149 -21.58 -4.45 0.24
C GLN A 149 -22.28 -3.12 0.53
N GLN A 150 -21.72 -1.99 0.09
CA GLN A 150 -22.39 -0.68 0.20
C GLN A 150 -23.68 -0.58 -0.63
N VAL A 151 -23.74 -1.21 -1.80
CA VAL A 151 -24.95 -1.18 -2.64
C VAL A 151 -26.07 -2.03 -2.04
N SER A 152 -25.76 -3.10 -1.29
CA SER A 152 -26.79 -3.93 -0.62
C SER A 152 -27.41 -3.26 0.63
N MET A 153 -26.74 -2.28 1.24
CA MET A 153 -27.32 -1.50 2.36
C MET A 153 -28.23 -0.35 1.91
N ILE A 154 -28.32 -0.06 0.60
CA ILE A 154 -29.22 0.97 0.05
C ILE A 154 -30.51 0.32 -0.50
N GLU A 155 -30.84 -0.91 -0.10
CA GLU A 155 -32.15 -1.48 -0.41
C GLU A 155 -33.25 -0.73 0.36
N ARG A 156 -34.02 0.04 -0.41
CA ARG A 156 -34.96 1.07 0.00
C ARG A 156 -36.00 0.53 0.97
N VAL A 157 -36.16 1.22 2.10
CA VAL A 157 -37.31 1.05 3.00
C VAL A 157 -38.58 1.51 2.26
N PRO A 158 -39.60 0.68 2.04
CA PRO A 158 -40.87 1.13 1.47
C PRO A 158 -41.65 1.88 2.55
N PHE A 159 -41.90 3.18 2.34
CA PHE A 159 -42.81 3.94 3.18
C PHE A 159 -44.27 3.53 2.90
N PRO A 160 -45.07 3.18 3.93
CA PRO A 160 -46.50 2.89 3.75
C PRO A 160 -47.28 4.19 3.53
N GLY A 161 -48.27 4.10 2.64
CA GLY A 161 -48.97 5.23 2.03
C GLY A 161 -49.76 6.14 2.97
N THR A 162 -50.01 7.34 2.46
CA THR A 162 -51.14 8.22 2.85
C THR A 162 -51.68 8.89 1.60
N ASP A 163 -52.99 9.05 1.62
CA ASP A 163 -53.89 9.22 0.48
C ASP A 163 -53.70 10.49 -0.35
N GLU A 164 -54.28 10.43 -1.55
CA GLU A 164 -54.43 11.54 -2.49
C GLU A 164 -54.94 12.82 -1.84
N THR A 165 -54.31 13.96 -2.13
CA THR A 165 -54.92 15.13 -2.79
C THR A 165 -54.00 16.35 -2.77
N GLY A 166 -53.86 17.00 -3.93
CA GLY A 166 -53.62 18.44 -4.02
C GLY A 166 -52.20 18.90 -4.39
N TYR A 167 -52.17 19.82 -5.35
CA TYR A 167 -51.05 20.64 -5.84
C TYR A 167 -50.16 20.05 -6.93
N GLY A 168 -50.66 20.21 -8.17
CA GLY A 168 -49.78 20.48 -9.30
C GLY A 168 -49.20 21.89 -9.21
N HIS A 169 -47.88 22.00 -9.36
CA HIS A 169 -47.14 23.01 -10.11
C HIS A 169 -45.65 22.86 -9.75
N GLY A 170 -44.80 22.62 -10.75
CA GLY A 170 -43.34 22.80 -10.61
C GLY A 170 -42.47 21.64 -11.06
N LEU A 171 -42.67 21.12 -12.29
CA LEU A 171 -41.71 20.20 -12.92
C LEU A 171 -41.39 20.59 -14.38
N GLU A 172 -41.28 21.89 -14.67
CA GLU A 172 -40.76 22.36 -15.97
C GLU A 172 -39.47 23.19 -15.86
N ASP A 173 -38.92 23.39 -14.65
CA ASP A 173 -37.75 24.26 -14.45
C ASP A 173 -36.41 23.53 -14.23
N ILE A 174 -36.40 22.19 -14.11
CA ILE A 174 -35.15 21.44 -13.90
C ILE A 174 -34.49 21.04 -15.24
N GLU A 175 -35.26 20.58 -16.23
CA GLU A 175 -34.69 20.16 -17.53
C GLU A 175 -34.14 21.32 -18.36
N ARG A 176 -34.70 22.53 -18.19
CA ARG A 176 -34.24 23.73 -18.90
C ARG A 176 -32.89 24.24 -18.35
N THR A 177 -32.61 23.95 -17.09
CA THR A 177 -31.40 24.43 -16.40
C THR A 177 -30.19 23.57 -16.79
N GLU A 178 -30.35 22.25 -16.88
CA GLU A 178 -29.27 21.35 -17.32
C GLU A 178 -28.87 21.57 -18.79
N SER A 179 -29.84 21.82 -19.67
CA SER A 179 -29.59 22.13 -21.09
C SER A 179 -28.81 23.44 -21.27
N ARG A 180 -28.92 24.39 -20.34
CA ARG A 180 -28.25 25.69 -20.39
C ARG A 180 -26.82 25.62 -19.85
N VAL A 181 -26.56 24.76 -18.87
CA VAL A 181 -25.22 24.52 -18.33
C VAL A 181 -24.34 23.78 -19.35
N LEU A 182 -24.87 22.77 -20.05
CA LEU A 182 -24.12 22.06 -21.11
C LEU A 182 -23.81 22.94 -22.32
N LYS A 183 -24.67 23.91 -22.65
CA LYS A 183 -24.42 24.84 -23.78
C LYS A 183 -23.31 25.84 -23.47
N ASN A 184 -23.23 26.32 -22.24
CA ASN A 184 -22.19 27.28 -21.81
C ASN A 184 -20.79 26.63 -21.69
N ILE A 185 -20.70 25.32 -21.48
CA ILE A 185 -19.41 24.60 -21.46
C ILE A 185 -18.87 24.40 -22.89
N ARG A 186 -19.74 24.34 -23.91
CA ARG A 186 -19.34 24.13 -25.31
C ARG A 186 -18.78 25.38 -26.00
N ASP A 187 -19.20 26.57 -25.56
CA ASP A 187 -18.77 27.86 -26.16
C ASP A 187 -17.50 28.47 -25.52
N SER A 188 -16.92 27.87 -24.47
CA SER A 188 -15.75 28.43 -23.76
C SER A 188 -14.39 27.80 -24.10
N THR A 189 -14.32 26.79 -24.97
CA THR A 189 -13.03 26.25 -25.46
C THR A 189 -12.74 26.79 -26.86
N THR A 190 -12.31 28.05 -26.91
CA THR A 190 -11.50 28.57 -28.02
C THR A 190 -10.04 28.29 -27.66
N GLU A 191 -9.35 27.50 -28.48
CA GLU A 191 -7.97 27.10 -28.22
C GLU A 191 -7.00 28.30 -28.19
N PRO A 192 -6.01 28.34 -27.27
CA PRO A 192 -4.78 29.02 -27.55
C PRO A 192 -3.84 28.07 -28.31
N VAL A 193 -3.64 28.37 -29.59
CA VAL A 193 -2.55 27.80 -30.38
C VAL A 193 -1.22 28.20 -29.73
N TYR A 194 -0.51 27.25 -29.13
CA TYR A 194 0.88 27.42 -28.71
C TYR A 194 1.81 26.75 -29.73
N THR A 195 2.56 27.56 -30.47
CA THR A 195 3.60 27.11 -31.39
C THR A 195 4.87 26.79 -30.59
N MET A 196 5.37 25.56 -30.73
CA MET A 196 6.63 25.11 -30.14
C MET A 196 7.82 25.56 -31.02
N PRO A 197 8.90 26.14 -30.48
CA PRO A 197 10.13 26.32 -31.23
C PRO A 197 10.85 24.97 -31.40
N GLU A 198 11.33 24.68 -32.62
CA GLU A 198 12.21 23.53 -32.89
C GLU A 198 13.50 23.62 -32.04
N MET A 199 13.68 22.65 -31.13
CA MET A 199 14.98 22.39 -30.51
C MET A 199 15.80 21.50 -31.44
N ARG A 200 16.84 22.07 -32.08
CA ARG A 200 17.91 21.31 -32.73
C ARG A 200 18.73 20.60 -31.66
N TYR A 201 18.85 19.28 -31.77
CA TYR A 201 19.84 18.51 -31.03
C TYR A 201 21.10 18.38 -31.88
N ASP A 202 22.19 19.05 -31.47
CA ASP A 202 23.52 18.76 -31.98
C ASP A 202 23.98 17.44 -31.34
N TYR A 203 24.16 16.41 -32.16
CA TYR A 203 24.81 15.16 -31.78
C TYR A 203 26.33 15.37 -31.81
N GLU A 204 26.98 15.38 -30.65
CA GLU A 204 28.43 15.19 -30.58
C GLU A 204 28.74 13.68 -30.71
N GLU A 205 29.40 13.32 -31.82
CA GLU A 205 30.05 12.03 -32.03
C GLU A 205 31.15 11.82 -30.99
N ASN A 206 30.94 10.90 -30.06
CA ASN A 206 32.06 10.30 -29.34
C ASN A 206 32.65 9.19 -30.20
N ALA A 207 33.75 9.55 -30.86
CA ALA A 207 34.57 8.68 -31.66
C ALA A 207 35.08 7.47 -30.84
N TYR A 208 34.96 6.32 -31.47
CA TYR A 208 35.66 5.08 -31.17
C TYR A 208 37.16 5.35 -30.94
N PHE A 209 37.71 4.83 -29.85
CA PHE A 209 39.14 4.55 -29.76
C PHE A 209 39.35 3.04 -29.63
N THR A 210 40.23 2.59 -30.50
CA THR A 210 40.64 1.24 -30.87
C THR A 210 41.35 0.47 -29.77
N GLU A 211 41.18 -0.85 -29.78
CA GLU A 211 42.13 -1.81 -29.23
C GLU A 211 43.49 -1.65 -29.95
N GLU A 212 44.59 -1.68 -29.19
CA GLU A 212 45.83 -2.33 -29.62
C GLU A 212 46.70 -2.70 -28.40
N ASP A 213 47.31 -3.87 -28.52
CA ASP A 213 47.97 -4.70 -27.52
C ASP A 213 49.24 -4.14 -26.87
N ALA A 214 49.59 -4.65 -25.68
CA ALA A 214 50.99 -4.91 -25.30
C ALA A 214 51.10 -5.94 -24.16
N GLU A 215 51.82 -7.02 -24.45
CA GLU A 215 52.30 -8.06 -23.54
C GLU A 215 53.11 -7.51 -22.34
N GLY A 216 53.09 -8.24 -21.23
CA GLY A 216 53.98 -8.05 -20.07
C GLY A 216 53.57 -8.87 -18.85
#